data_AF-A0A2V7E1X7-F1
#
_entry.id   AF-A0A2V7E1X7-F1
#
_cell.length_a   1.000
_cell.length_b   1.000
_cell.length_c   1.000
_cell.angle_alpha   90.00
_cell.angle_beta   90.00
_cell.angle_gamma   90.00
#
_symmetry.space_group_name_H-M   'P 1'
#
loop_
_entity.id
_entity.type
_entity.pdbx_description
1 polymer ?
#
loop_
_entity_poly.entity_id
_entity_poly.type
_entity_poly.pdbx_seq_one_letter_code
_entity_poly.pdbx_strand_id
1 'polypeptide(L)'
;MTARKIWIVLAGALWLCLLGVIASVAVERRRVDHQRTVAHLDPADDTSARLPGPMVWPWEAPVRAVNEALARGDRAAAEWAWRDAWGAALGARRWEGMAAVGALALRMGELSRAREAFLIALFRARDQRSVSGVLRAEEAFEALGDRMVARQCLFIADTMRGMDEVVRR
;
A
#
# COMPACT_ATOMS: atom_id res chain seq x y z
N MET A 1 41.77 31.50 -13.48
CA MET A 1 40.60 30.60 -13.43
C MET A 1 39.37 31.47 -13.12
N THR A 2 38.39 31.58 -14.02
CA THR A 2 37.33 32.59 -13.93
C THR A 2 36.28 32.23 -12.87
N ALA A 3 35.81 33.23 -12.11
CA ALA A 3 34.86 33.09 -11.00
C ALA A 3 33.60 32.26 -11.33
N ARG A 4 33.21 32.22 -12.61
CA ARG A 4 32.09 31.41 -13.12
C ARG A 4 32.31 29.89 -13.01
N LYS A 5 33.55 29.40 -13.13
CA LYS A 5 33.88 27.97 -12.97
C LYS A 5 33.82 27.53 -11.51
N ILE A 6 34.16 28.43 -10.58
CA ILE A 6 34.15 28.16 -9.13
C ILE A 6 32.71 27.96 -8.63
N TRP A 7 31.75 28.74 -9.11
CA TRP A 7 30.34 28.61 -8.72
C TRP A 7 29.71 27.27 -9.13
N ILE A 8 30.07 26.71 -10.28
CA ILE A 8 29.54 25.43 -10.75
C ILE A 8 30.06 24.27 -9.88
N VAL A 9 31.34 24.31 -9.50
CA VAL A 9 31.95 23.29 -8.63
C VAL A 9 31.37 23.35 -7.22
N LEU A 10 31.16 24.55 -6.67
CA LEU A 10 30.56 24.73 -5.35
C LEU A 10 29.09 24.27 -5.32
N ALA A 11 28.31 24.58 -6.36
CA ALA A 11 26.92 24.12 -6.44
C ALA A 11 26.82 22.59 -6.53
N GLY A 12 27.70 21.95 -7.30
CA GLY A 12 27.77 20.49 -7.39
C GLY A 12 28.18 19.82 -6.07
N ALA A 13 29.18 20.38 -5.38
CA ALA A 13 29.62 19.89 -4.07
C ALA A 13 28.51 20.03 -3.01
N LEU A 14 27.79 21.15 -3.00
CA LEU A 14 26.66 21.36 -2.09
C LEU A 14 25.54 20.34 -2.33
N TRP A 15 25.25 20.01 -3.59
CA TRP A 15 24.21 19.05 -3.94
C TRP A 15 24.58 17.61 -3.54
N LEU A 16 25.85 17.23 -3.70
CA LEU A 16 26.37 15.93 -3.25
C LEU A 16 26.34 15.81 -1.72
N CYS A 17 26.70 16.87 -0.99
CA CYS A 17 26.60 16.89 0.47
C CYS A 17 25.13 16.73 0.94
N LEU A 18 24.18 17.41 0.28
CA LEU A 18 22.75 17.31 0.61
C LEU A 18 22.22 15.87 0.40
N LEU A 19 22.58 15.24 -0.73
CA LEU A 19 22.19 13.85 -1.02
C LEU A 19 22.81 12.86 -0.01
N GLY A 20 24.05 13.08 0.40
CA GLY A 20 24.72 12.27 1.43
C GLY A 20 24.03 12.34 2.79
N VAL A 21 23.61 13.54 3.21
CA VAL A 21 22.88 13.72 4.49
C VAL A 21 21.51 13.05 4.45
N ILE A 22 20.76 13.17 3.34
CA ILE A 22 19.45 12.52 3.20
C ILE A 22 19.59 10.99 3.24
N ALA A 23 20.60 10.43 2.55
CA ALA A 23 20.88 9.00 2.60
C ALA A 23 21.31 8.53 4.01
N SER A 24 22.12 9.32 4.71
CA SER A 24 22.57 9.03 6.08
C SER A 24 21.39 9.01 7.07
N VAL A 25 20.49 10.00 7.00
CA VAL A 25 19.29 10.06 7.86
C VAL A 25 18.33 8.90 7.57
N ALA A 26 18.21 8.46 6.31
CA ALA A 26 17.38 7.32 5.95
C ALA A 26 17.94 5.97 6.45
N VAL A 27 19.27 5.80 6.43
CA VAL A 27 19.95 4.62 6.98
C VAL A 27 19.86 4.61 8.50
N GLU A 28 19.99 5.77 9.14
CA GLU A 28 19.90 5.88 10.60
C GLU A 28 18.48 5.58 11.11
N ARG A 29 17.43 6.04 10.41
CA ARG A 29 16.05 5.62 10.72
C ARG A 29 15.85 4.11 10.64
N ARG A 30 16.42 3.44 9.63
CA ARG A 30 16.35 1.96 9.51
C ARG A 30 17.08 1.24 10.65
N ARG A 31 18.23 1.77 11.12
CA ARG A 31 18.96 1.17 12.24
C ARG A 31 18.20 1.28 13.55
N VAL A 32 17.60 2.43 13.84
CA VAL A 32 16.82 2.66 15.07
C VAL A 32 15.59 1.73 15.15
N ASP A 33 14.91 1.49 14.02
CA ASP A 33 13.78 0.55 13.96
C ASP A 33 14.21 -0.91 14.14
N HIS A 34 15.39 -1.29 13.64
CA HIS A 34 15.91 -2.64 13.84
C HIS A 34 16.44 -2.87 15.27
N GLN A 35 17.03 -1.86 15.90
CA GLN A 35 17.55 -1.98 17.26
C GLN A 35 16.41 -2.03 18.30
N ARG A 36 15.29 -1.34 18.04
CA ARG A 36 14.08 -1.40 18.87
C ARG A 36 13.36 -2.76 18.77
N THR A 37 13.57 -3.53 17.68
CA THR A 37 13.00 -4.88 17.52
C THR A 37 13.85 -5.97 18.17
N VAL A 38 15.17 -5.78 18.31
CA VAL A 38 16.06 -6.80 18.89
C VAL A 38 16.17 -6.68 20.42
N ALA A 39 15.94 -5.50 21.01
CA ALA A 39 16.05 -5.29 22.46
C ALA A 39 14.90 -5.88 23.31
N HIS A 40 13.84 -6.45 22.69
CA HIS A 40 12.66 -6.99 23.40
C HIS A 40 12.67 -8.53 23.56
N LEU A 41 13.82 -9.19 23.45
CA LEU A 41 13.92 -10.63 23.74
C LEU A 41 14.54 -10.85 25.13
N ASP A 42 13.71 -10.73 26.16
CA ASP A 42 13.98 -11.25 27.51
C ASP A 42 13.51 -12.72 27.54
N PRO A 43 14.37 -13.72 27.86
CA PRO A 43 14.03 -15.13 27.75
C PRO A 43 13.57 -15.67 29.10
N ALA A 44 12.43 -15.20 29.60
CA ALA A 44 11.64 -15.93 30.58
C ALA A 44 10.27 -15.29 30.73
N ASP A 45 9.28 -16.18 30.74
CA ASP A 45 8.00 -16.04 31.42
C ASP A 45 6.75 -15.71 30.56
N ASP A 46 5.78 -16.60 30.77
CA ASP A 46 4.40 -16.66 30.33
C ASP A 46 4.05 -16.73 28.82
N THR A 47 4.15 -17.94 28.27
CA THR A 47 3.66 -18.29 26.92
C THR A 47 2.12 -18.46 26.85
N SER A 48 1.38 -18.13 27.91
CA SER A 48 -0.06 -18.42 28.00
C SER A 48 -0.96 -17.19 27.82
N ALA A 49 -0.41 -15.97 27.77
CA ALA A 49 -1.21 -14.74 27.90
C ALA A 49 -1.06 -13.70 26.78
N ARG A 50 -0.49 -14.05 25.62
CA ARG A 50 -0.48 -13.16 24.44
C ARG A 50 -1.27 -13.79 23.30
N LEU A 51 -2.60 -13.68 23.38
CA LEU A 51 -3.38 -13.63 22.15
C LEU A 51 -2.74 -12.53 21.29
N PRO A 52 -2.35 -12.79 20.03
CA PRO A 52 -1.92 -11.71 19.15
C PRO A 52 -3.02 -10.66 19.22
N GLY A 53 -2.66 -9.43 19.64
CA GLY A 53 -3.60 -8.31 19.62
C GLY A 53 -4.29 -8.26 18.25
N PRO A 54 -5.53 -7.74 18.17
CA PRO A 54 -6.29 -7.74 16.91
C PRO A 54 -5.36 -7.28 15.79
N MET A 55 -5.22 -8.11 14.75
CA MET A 55 -4.25 -7.89 13.68
C MET A 55 -4.69 -6.68 12.86
N VAL A 56 -4.31 -5.48 13.32
CA VAL A 56 -4.62 -4.21 12.66
C VAL A 56 -3.68 -4.11 11.46
N TRP A 57 -4.25 -4.13 10.26
CA TRP A 57 -3.44 -3.95 9.06
C TRP A 57 -2.95 -2.50 8.94
N PRO A 58 -1.75 -2.26 8.38
CA PRO A 58 -1.15 -0.92 8.34
C PRO A 58 -2.01 0.16 7.66
N TRP A 59 -2.87 -0.22 6.72
CA TRP A 59 -3.74 0.70 5.99
C TRP A 59 -5.07 0.99 6.71
N GLU A 60 -5.43 0.27 7.77
CA GLU A 60 -6.73 0.44 8.42
C GLU A 60 -6.89 1.79 9.13
N ALA A 61 -5.85 2.23 9.84
CA ALA A 61 -5.86 3.53 10.50
C ALA A 61 -6.04 4.69 9.52
N PRO A 62 -5.24 4.81 8.42
CA PRO A 62 -5.46 5.88 7.45
C PRO A 62 -6.78 5.72 6.68
N VAL A 63 -7.28 4.49 6.43
CA VAL A 63 -8.63 4.30 5.86
C VAL A 63 -9.73 4.88 6.75
N ARG A 64 -9.65 4.66 8.07
CA ARG A 64 -10.57 5.28 9.03
C ARG A 64 -10.48 6.81 9.00
N ALA A 65 -9.27 7.35 8.96
CA ALA A 65 -9.06 8.80 8.88
C ALA A 65 -9.70 9.42 7.62
N VAL A 66 -9.62 8.76 6.47
CA VAL A 66 -10.34 9.20 5.25
C VAL A 66 -11.84 9.20 5.47
N ASN A 67 -12.40 8.14 6.06
CA ASN A 67 -13.83 8.06 6.32
C ASN A 67 -14.33 9.17 7.24
N GLU A 68 -13.59 9.45 8.31
CA GLU A 68 -13.91 10.52 9.25
C GLU A 68 -13.82 11.90 8.61
N ALA A 69 -12.78 12.15 7.79
CA ALA A 69 -12.64 13.40 7.06
C ALA A 69 -13.79 13.60 6.05
N LEU A 70 -14.16 12.55 5.30
CA LEU A 70 -15.30 12.55 4.39
C LEU A 70 -16.61 12.82 5.14
N ALA A 71 -16.82 12.21 6.31
CA ALA A 71 -18.00 12.43 7.13
C ALA A 71 -18.12 13.88 7.64
N ARG A 72 -16.98 14.56 7.87
CA ARG A 72 -16.92 15.99 8.24
C ARG A 72 -17.00 16.94 7.04
N GLY A 73 -17.02 16.42 5.80
CA GLY A 73 -16.93 17.24 4.59
C GLY A 73 -15.55 17.87 4.35
N ASP A 74 -14.52 17.46 5.10
CA ASP A 74 -13.17 17.98 4.98
C ASP A 74 -12.42 17.25 3.86
N ARG A 75 -12.58 17.77 2.63
CA ARG A 75 -11.97 17.15 1.44
C ARG A 75 -10.45 17.23 1.45
N ALA A 76 -9.85 18.25 2.06
CA ALA A 76 -8.41 18.39 2.15
C ALA A 76 -7.81 17.34 3.09
N ALA A 77 -8.40 17.14 4.27
CA ALA A 77 -7.97 16.08 5.18
C ALA A 77 -8.20 14.69 4.59
N ALA A 78 -9.31 14.47 3.87
CA ALA A 78 -9.59 13.21 3.18
C ALA A 78 -8.51 12.88 2.13
N GLU A 79 -8.10 13.88 1.35
CA GLU A 79 -7.04 13.73 0.34
C GLU A 79 -5.69 13.36 0.97
N TRP A 80 -5.31 14.02 2.07
CA TRP A 80 -4.07 13.69 2.79
C TRP A 80 -4.10 12.28 3.36
N ALA A 81 -5.16 11.94 4.10
CA ALA A 81 -5.32 10.61 4.68
C ALA A 81 -5.38 9.51 3.59
N TRP A 82 -5.91 9.82 2.40
CA TRP A 82 -5.96 8.88 1.29
C TRP A 82 -4.55 8.56 0.75
N ARG A 83 -3.64 9.54 0.69
CA ARG A 83 -2.24 9.31 0.30
C ARG A 83 -1.50 8.45 1.32
N ASP A 84 -1.78 8.66 2.61
CA ASP A 84 -1.24 7.81 3.68
C ASP A 84 -1.77 6.37 3.56
N ALA A 85 -3.07 6.21 3.28
CA ALA A 85 -3.68 4.91 3.05
C ALA A 85 -3.07 4.20 1.83
N TRP A 86 -2.86 4.93 0.73
CA TRP A 86 -2.17 4.42 -0.46
C TRP A 86 -0.76 3.93 -0.13
N GLY A 87 0.05 4.75 0.55
CA GLY A 87 1.41 4.39 0.93
C GLY A 87 1.45 3.15 1.83
N ALA A 88 0.59 3.10 2.85
CA ALA A 88 0.49 1.96 3.77
C ALA A 88 0.03 0.67 3.07
N ALA A 89 -0.99 0.76 2.20
CA ALA A 89 -1.49 -0.37 1.41
C ALA A 89 -0.44 -0.86 0.39
N LEU A 90 0.27 0.06 -0.25
CA LEU A 90 1.33 -0.28 -1.20
C LEU A 90 2.46 -1.02 -0.49
N GLY A 91 2.91 -0.51 0.67
CA GLY A 91 3.96 -1.10 1.50
C GLY A 91 3.59 -2.48 2.05
N ALA A 92 2.33 -2.70 2.42
CA ALA A 92 1.89 -3.99 2.95
C ALA A 92 1.90 -5.12 1.92
N ARG A 93 1.98 -4.81 0.61
CA ARG A 93 2.00 -5.79 -0.48
C ARG A 93 0.80 -6.74 -0.53
N ARG A 94 -0.31 -6.35 0.08
CA ARG A 94 -1.56 -7.10 0.14
C ARG A 94 -2.58 -6.56 -0.86
N TRP A 95 -3.45 -7.41 -1.38
CA TRP A 95 -4.50 -6.99 -2.32
C TRP A 95 -5.61 -6.25 -1.57
N GLU A 96 -5.91 -6.64 -0.33
CA GLU A 96 -6.97 -6.06 0.51
C GLU A 96 -6.75 -4.57 0.75
N GLY A 97 -5.50 -4.17 1.03
CA GLY A 97 -5.16 -2.76 1.23
C GLY A 97 -5.41 -1.92 -0.03
N MET A 98 -5.00 -2.40 -1.20
CA MET A 98 -5.21 -1.67 -2.45
C MET A 98 -6.68 -1.63 -2.85
N ALA A 99 -7.44 -2.70 -2.60
CA ALA A 99 -8.89 -2.70 -2.79
C ALA A 99 -9.58 -1.68 -1.87
N ALA A 100 -9.16 -1.59 -0.59
CA ALA A 100 -9.70 -0.59 0.34
C ALA A 100 -9.42 0.84 -0.12
N VAL A 101 -8.20 1.13 -0.58
CA VAL A 101 -7.81 2.45 -1.11
C VAL A 101 -8.58 2.81 -2.39
N GLY A 102 -8.84 1.83 -3.27
CA GLY A 102 -9.68 2.01 -4.45
C GLY A 102 -11.13 2.35 -4.10
N ALA A 103 -11.71 1.66 -3.11
CA ALA A 103 -13.05 1.95 -2.63
C ALA A 103 -13.18 3.35 -2.00
N LEU A 104 -12.13 3.82 -1.32
CA LEU A 104 -12.08 5.20 -0.84
C LEU A 104 -12.04 6.21 -2.00
N ALA A 105 -11.23 5.95 -3.03
CA ALA A 105 -11.15 6.81 -4.20
C ALA A 105 -12.50 6.91 -4.93
N LEU A 106 -13.25 5.79 -5.05
CA LEU A 106 -14.62 5.80 -5.59
C LEU A 106 -15.52 6.74 -4.80
N ARG A 107 -15.53 6.64 -3.46
CA ARG A 107 -16.33 7.50 -2.59
C ARG A 107 -15.92 8.97 -2.65
N MET A 108 -14.66 9.25 -2.96
CA MET A 108 -14.17 10.60 -3.20
C MET A 108 -14.55 11.14 -4.60
N GLY A 109 -15.05 10.29 -5.51
CA GLY A 109 -15.32 10.66 -6.90
C GLY A 109 -14.10 10.61 -7.81
N GLU A 110 -13.00 9.99 -7.37
CA GLU A 110 -11.71 9.98 -8.05
C GLU A 110 -11.54 8.70 -8.89
N LEU A 111 -12.29 8.60 -9.99
CA LEU A 111 -12.40 7.37 -10.79
C LEU A 111 -11.06 6.84 -11.31
N SER A 112 -10.17 7.71 -11.78
CA SER A 112 -8.85 7.30 -12.29
C SER A 112 -7.99 6.64 -11.21
N ARG A 113 -8.04 7.18 -9.98
CA ARG A 113 -7.29 6.65 -8.83
C ARG A 113 -7.89 5.36 -8.32
N ALA A 114 -9.23 5.27 -8.31
CA ALA A 114 -9.92 4.02 -7.98
C ALA A 114 -9.51 2.91 -8.94
N ARG A 115 -9.54 3.20 -10.25
CA ARG A 115 -9.14 2.26 -11.29
C ARG A 115 -7.71 1.78 -11.13
N GLU A 116 -6.78 2.70 -10.86
CA GLU A 116 -5.37 2.36 -10.61
C GLU A 116 -5.21 1.43 -9.39
N ALA A 117 -5.86 1.78 -8.27
CA ALA A 117 -5.82 0.96 -7.06
C ALA A 117 -6.36 -0.46 -7.29
N PHE A 118 -7.49 -0.59 -7.99
CA PHE A 118 -8.09 -1.90 -8.28
C PHE A 118 -7.27 -2.74 -9.26
N LEU A 119 -6.57 -2.13 -10.23
CA LEU A 119 -5.64 -2.87 -11.07
C LEU A 119 -4.50 -3.46 -10.23
N ILE A 120 -3.92 -2.67 -9.32
CA ILE A 120 -2.86 -3.16 -8.42
C ILE A 120 -3.42 -4.26 -7.50
N ALA A 121 -4.64 -4.11 -6.99
CA ALA A 121 -5.31 -5.14 -6.19
C ALA A 121 -5.50 -6.44 -6.97
N LEU A 122 -5.99 -6.38 -8.22
CA LEU A 122 -6.16 -7.53 -9.09
C LEU A 122 -4.84 -8.28 -9.34
N PHE A 123 -3.78 -7.56 -9.69
CA PHE A 123 -2.46 -8.17 -9.93
C PHE A 123 -1.93 -8.88 -8.67
N ARG A 124 -2.08 -8.25 -7.51
CA ARG A 124 -1.69 -8.84 -6.22
C ARG A 124 -2.54 -10.05 -5.84
N ALA A 125 -3.86 -9.98 -6.05
CA ALA A 125 -4.75 -11.10 -5.76
C ALA A 125 -4.40 -12.31 -6.61
N ARG A 126 -4.11 -12.10 -7.90
CA ARG A 126 -3.65 -13.17 -8.81
C ARG A 126 -2.29 -13.76 -8.36
N ASP A 127 -1.31 -12.92 -8.03
CA ASP A 127 0.00 -13.35 -7.53
C ASP A 127 -0.11 -14.18 -6.23
N GLN A 128 -1.02 -13.77 -5.35
CA GLN A 128 -1.32 -14.45 -4.08
C GLN A 128 -2.27 -15.66 -4.24
N ARG A 129 -2.64 -16.02 -5.48
CA ARG A 129 -3.62 -17.06 -5.81
C ARG A 129 -4.96 -16.92 -5.06
N SER A 130 -5.37 -15.68 -4.80
CA SER A 130 -6.61 -15.35 -4.10
C SER A 130 -7.77 -15.22 -5.09
N VAL A 131 -8.54 -16.29 -5.26
CA VAL A 131 -9.78 -16.25 -6.07
C VAL A 131 -10.76 -15.22 -5.53
N SER A 132 -10.90 -15.12 -4.20
CA SER A 132 -11.75 -14.11 -3.56
C SER A 132 -11.29 -12.69 -3.84
N GLY A 133 -9.97 -12.44 -3.87
CA GLY A 133 -9.42 -11.14 -4.23
C GLY A 133 -9.66 -10.78 -5.69
N VAL A 134 -9.58 -11.75 -6.61
CA VAL A 134 -9.89 -11.55 -8.03
C VAL A 134 -11.38 -11.21 -8.22
N LEU A 135 -12.28 -11.92 -7.54
CA LEU A 135 -13.72 -11.62 -7.57
C LEU A 135 -14.04 -10.27 -6.93
N ARG A 136 -13.33 -9.88 -5.86
CA ARG A 136 -13.51 -8.55 -5.29
C ARG A 136 -13.06 -7.44 -6.23
N ALA A 137 -12.02 -7.66 -7.04
CA ALA A 137 -11.61 -6.74 -8.08
C ALA A 137 -12.65 -6.67 -9.22
N GLU A 138 -13.30 -7.78 -9.55
CA GLU A 138 -14.40 -7.83 -10.52
C GLU A 138 -15.55 -6.91 -10.12
N GLU A 139 -16.08 -7.07 -8.89
CA GLU A 139 -17.15 -6.23 -8.34
C GLU A 139 -16.77 -4.74 -8.41
N ALA A 140 -15.49 -4.43 -8.15
CA ALA A 140 -14.96 -3.07 -8.19
C ALA A 140 -14.89 -2.49 -9.61
N PHE A 141 -14.52 -3.29 -10.62
CA PHE A 141 -14.53 -2.85 -12.02
C PHE A 141 -15.94 -2.73 -12.57
N GLU A 142 -16.90 -3.56 -12.14
CA GLU A 142 -18.32 -3.35 -12.45
C GLU A 142 -18.83 -2.02 -11.87
N ALA A 143 -18.47 -1.70 -10.61
CA ALA A 143 -18.82 -0.42 -9.99
C ALA A 143 -18.21 0.80 -10.73
N LEU A 144 -17.06 0.62 -11.38
CA LEU A 144 -16.45 1.65 -12.25
C LEU A 144 -17.08 1.73 -13.65
N GLY A 145 -17.89 0.74 -14.05
CA GLY A 145 -18.38 0.60 -15.42
C GLY A 145 -17.37 -0.05 -16.39
N ASP A 146 -16.23 -0.52 -15.89
CA ASP A 146 -15.15 -1.17 -16.63
C ASP A 146 -15.50 -2.64 -16.96
N ARG A 147 -16.64 -2.88 -17.61
CA ARG A 147 -17.22 -4.22 -17.84
C ARG A 147 -16.30 -5.19 -18.59
N MET A 148 -15.41 -4.68 -19.43
CA MET A 148 -14.42 -5.52 -20.11
C MET A 148 -13.39 -6.08 -19.13
N VAL A 149 -12.94 -5.28 -18.16
CA VAL A 149 -11.99 -5.71 -17.13
C VAL A 149 -12.66 -6.62 -16.12
N ALA A 150 -13.91 -6.34 -15.75
CA ALA A 150 -14.70 -7.21 -14.88
C ALA A 150 -14.83 -8.64 -15.46
N ARG A 151 -15.23 -8.77 -16.74
CA ARG A 151 -15.27 -10.08 -17.43
C ARG A 151 -13.91 -10.79 -17.44
N GLN A 152 -12.82 -10.04 -17.62
CA GLN A 152 -11.48 -10.62 -17.55
C GLN A 152 -11.15 -11.16 -16.15
N CYS A 153 -11.63 -10.52 -15.08
CA CYS A 153 -11.46 -11.01 -13.72
C CYS A 153 -12.19 -12.34 -13.52
N LEU A 154 -13.42 -12.50 -14.03
CA LEU A 154 -14.15 -13.77 -13.99
C LEU A 154 -13.37 -14.89 -14.70
N PHE A 155 -12.87 -14.62 -15.91
CA PHE A 155 -12.06 -15.60 -16.66
C PHE A 155 -10.80 -16.04 -15.89
N ILE A 156 -10.13 -15.09 -15.23
CA ILE A 156 -8.97 -15.39 -14.38
C ILE A 156 -9.39 -16.29 -13.20
N ALA A 157 -10.48 -15.95 -12.51
CA ALA A 157 -10.97 -16.72 -11.37
C ALA A 157 -11.33 -18.17 -11.74
N ASP A 158 -11.99 -18.37 -12.88
CA ASP A 158 -12.35 -19.71 -13.37
C ASP A 158 -11.12 -20.52 -13.77
N THR A 159 -10.14 -19.88 -14.41
CA THR A 159 -8.85 -20.52 -14.74
C THR A 159 -8.13 -21.00 -13.47
N MET A 160 -8.10 -20.17 -12.42
CA MET A 160 -7.45 -20.51 -11.14
C MET A 160 -8.13 -21.69 -10.45
N ARG A 161 -9.48 -21.71 -10.43
CA ARG A 161 -10.25 -22.83 -9.86
C ARG A 161 -9.97 -24.14 -10.60
N GLY A 162 -9.92 -24.11 -11.93
CA GLY A 162 -9.59 -25.29 -12.74
C GLY A 162 -8.17 -25.82 -12.48
N MET A 163 -7.20 -24.94 -12.26
CA MET A 163 -5.84 -25.35 -11.88
C MET A 163 -5.81 -26.04 -10.50
N ASP A 164 -6.54 -25.52 -9.52
CA ASP A 164 -6.60 -26.12 -8.17
C ASP A 164 -7.27 -27.51 -8.17
N GLU A 165 -8.19 -27.76 -9.10
CA GLU A 165 -8.82 -29.08 -9.28
C GLU A 165 -7.88 -30.09 -9.92
N VAL A 166 -7.04 -29.67 -10.88
CA VAL A 166 -6.02 -30.53 -11.50
C VAL A 166 -4.93 -30.90 -10.48
N VAL A 167 -4.50 -29.95 -9.65
CA VAL A 167 -3.47 -30.19 -8.61
C VAL A 167 -3.97 -31.13 -7.50
N ARG A 168 -5.28 -31.20 -7.26
CA ARG A 168 -5.88 -32.05 -6.23
C ARG A 168 -6.19 -33.48 -6.68
N ARG A 169 -6.05 -33.80 -7.97
CA ARG A 169 -6.18 -35.15 -8.52
C ARG A 169 -4.83 -35.86 -8.56
#